data_AF-A0A388NUX8-F1
#
_entry.id   AF-A0A388NUX8-F1
#
_cell.length_a   1.000
_cell.length_b   1.000
_cell.length_c   1.000
_cell.angle_alpha   90.00
_cell.angle_beta   90.00
_cell.angle_gamma   90.00
#
_symmetry.space_group_name_H-M   'P 1'
#
loop_
_entity.id
_entity.type
_entity.pdbx_description
1 polymer ?
#
loop_
_entity_poly.entity_id
_entity_poly.type
_entity_poly.pdbx_seq_one_letter_code
_entity_poly.pdbx_strand_id
1 'polypeptide(L)'
;MKRLIAFSSVAHMGFVMLGISTLTSFGVNAAMFGMVAHGLITGMLFFVAGSVKERYHTLEISKLGGMLTQMPHLGWIFGFCAMASLGLPGLAGFWGEFPAILSAYSPAAGLNETVFRVFMVIAALGTVLAAAYLLWLYQRIAFGTPKNSAHDAHASHDELHDVTIYEWVAWTPLLIAILVLGIVPNLLFKVLDPAVQVTLSAFGG
;
A
#
# COMPACT_ATOMS: atom_id res chain seq x y z
N MET A 1 -7.23 -12.96 4.06
CA MET A 1 -6.85 -11.53 4.10
C MET A 1 -5.36 -11.33 4.42
N LYS A 2 -4.89 -11.67 5.64
CA LYS A 2 -3.50 -11.40 6.09
C LYS A 2 -2.39 -11.83 5.12
N ARG A 3 -2.50 -13.04 4.55
CA ARG A 3 -1.53 -13.56 3.57
C ARG A 3 -1.47 -12.71 2.30
N LEU A 4 -2.61 -12.25 1.79
CA LEU A 4 -2.66 -11.42 0.58
C LEU A 4 -2.00 -10.06 0.83
N ILE A 5 -2.25 -9.44 1.99
CA ILE A 5 -1.58 -8.20 2.40
C ILE A 5 -0.06 -8.42 2.54
N ALA A 6 0.37 -9.55 3.11
CA ALA A 6 1.79 -9.88 3.22
C ALA A 6 2.48 -10.08 1.85
N PHE A 7 1.84 -10.80 0.92
CA PHE A 7 2.39 -10.98 -0.43
C PHE A 7 2.35 -9.69 -1.26
N SER A 8 1.36 -8.84 -1.04
CA SER A 8 1.31 -7.49 -1.62
C SER A 8 2.54 -6.68 -1.21
N SER A 9 2.99 -6.78 0.05
CA SER A 9 4.23 -6.15 0.49
C SER A 9 5.46 -6.61 -0.28
N VAL A 10 5.53 -7.88 -0.70
CA VAL A 10 6.65 -8.37 -1.52
C VAL A 10 6.63 -7.74 -2.91
N ALA A 11 5.45 -7.57 -3.51
CA ALA A 11 5.30 -6.90 -4.79
C ALA A 11 5.78 -5.45 -4.73
N HIS A 12 5.41 -4.70 -3.69
CA HIS A 12 5.81 -3.30 -3.52
C HIS A 12 7.33 -3.12 -3.36
N MET A 13 8.01 -4.04 -2.68
CA MET A 13 9.48 -4.02 -2.57
C MET A 13 10.18 -4.27 -3.92
N GLY A 14 9.51 -4.88 -4.90
CA GLY A 14 10.02 -4.99 -6.27
C GLY A 14 10.24 -3.63 -6.93
N PHE A 15 9.34 -2.66 -6.71
CA PHE A 15 9.50 -1.29 -7.23
C PHE A 15 10.66 -0.56 -6.56
N VAL A 16 10.81 -0.72 -5.24
CA VAL A 16 11.94 -0.19 -4.47
C VAL A 16 13.26 -0.72 -5.02
N MET A 17 13.33 -2.04 -5.26
CA MET A 17 14.51 -2.68 -5.83
C MET A 17 14.84 -2.14 -7.22
N LEU A 18 13.83 -2.00 -8.08
CA LEU A 18 13.99 -1.41 -9.41
C LEU A 18 14.53 0.02 -9.33
N GLY A 19 13.93 0.87 -8.51
CA GLY A 19 14.34 2.27 -8.33
C GLY A 19 15.80 2.40 -7.88
N ILE A 20 16.21 1.64 -6.85
CA ILE A 20 17.61 1.62 -6.37
C ILE A 20 18.54 1.14 -7.47
N SER A 21 18.17 0.08 -8.19
CA SER A 21 19.01 -0.53 -9.23
C SER A 21 19.29 0.40 -10.41
N THR A 22 18.48 1.45 -10.62
CA THR A 22 18.75 2.44 -11.67
C THR A 22 19.98 3.31 -11.38
N LEU A 23 20.42 3.39 -10.11
CA LEU A 23 21.53 4.24 -9.65
C LEU A 23 21.39 5.71 -10.04
N THR A 24 20.15 6.18 -10.20
CA THR A 24 19.85 7.60 -10.47
C THR A 24 19.31 8.27 -9.21
N SER A 25 19.57 9.57 -9.03
CA SER A 25 18.96 10.33 -7.92
C SER A 25 17.43 10.23 -7.95
N PHE A 26 16.84 10.27 -9.15
CA PHE A 26 15.40 10.14 -9.32
C PHE A 26 14.87 8.77 -8.84
N GLY A 27 15.50 7.67 -9.25
CA GLY A 27 15.08 6.31 -8.86
C GLY A 27 15.36 5.96 -7.40
N VAL A 28 16.50 6.39 -6.84
CA VAL A 28 16.81 6.16 -5.42
C VAL A 28 15.89 6.99 -4.52
N ASN A 29 15.60 8.25 -4.87
CA ASN A 29 14.62 9.07 -4.14
C ASN A 29 13.23 8.42 -4.16
N ALA A 30 12.79 7.93 -5.33
CA ALA A 30 11.53 7.21 -5.46
C ALA A 30 11.49 5.96 -4.56
N ALA A 31 12.56 5.18 -4.55
CA ALA A 31 12.66 3.99 -3.72
C ALA A 31 12.61 4.32 -2.21
N MET A 32 13.32 5.36 -1.78
CA MET A 32 13.27 5.82 -0.38
C MET A 32 11.88 6.33 0.02
N PHE A 33 11.25 7.13 -0.85
CA PHE A 33 9.86 7.56 -0.65
C PHE A 33 8.93 6.35 -0.55
N GLY A 34 9.08 5.39 -1.47
CA GLY A 34 8.30 4.16 -1.53
C GLY A 34 8.41 3.32 -0.26
N MET A 35 9.60 3.20 0.34
CA MET A 35 9.76 2.48 1.63
C MET A 35 8.97 3.14 2.77
N VAL A 36 8.98 4.48 2.85
CA VAL A 36 8.21 5.22 3.87
C VAL A 36 6.71 5.07 3.61
N ALA A 37 6.26 5.33 2.39
CA ALA A 37 4.86 5.21 1.99
C ALA A 37 4.34 3.79 2.25
N HIS A 38 5.11 2.77 1.86
CA HIS A 38 4.79 1.37 2.08
C HIS A 38 4.63 1.03 3.56
N GLY A 39 5.54 1.53 4.42
CA GLY A 39 5.45 1.33 5.87
C GLY A 39 4.16 1.89 6.46
N LEU A 40 3.75 3.10 6.04
CA LEU A 40 2.51 3.73 6.49
C LEU A 40 1.27 2.96 6.02
N ILE A 41 1.21 2.63 4.73
CA ILE A 41 0.05 1.97 4.11
C ILE A 41 -0.10 0.54 4.61
N THR A 42 0.99 -0.23 4.62
CA THR A 42 0.97 -1.63 5.06
C THR A 42 0.71 -1.73 6.55
N GLY A 43 1.26 -0.82 7.36
CA GLY A 43 0.92 -0.70 8.77
C GLY A 43 -0.59 -0.52 8.98
N MET A 44 -1.20 0.40 8.23
CA MET A 44 -2.66 0.60 8.26
C MET A 44 -3.45 -0.62 7.79
N LEU A 45 -3.05 -1.28 6.70
CA LEU A 45 -3.71 -2.49 6.23
C LEU A 45 -3.65 -3.62 7.27
N PHE A 46 -2.55 -3.75 8.02
CA PHE A 46 -2.45 -4.71 9.11
C PHE A 46 -3.27 -4.31 10.34
N PHE A 47 -3.39 -3.01 10.66
CA PHE A 47 -4.32 -2.55 11.70
C PHE A 47 -5.77 -2.88 11.36
N VAL A 48 -6.20 -2.56 10.14
CA VAL A 48 -7.54 -2.91 9.63
C VAL A 48 -7.74 -4.42 9.67
N ALA A 49 -6.76 -5.22 9.22
CA ALA A 49 -6.86 -6.68 9.30
C ALA A 49 -6.95 -7.18 10.77
N GLY A 50 -6.28 -6.52 11.71
CA GLY A 50 -6.39 -6.81 13.14
C GLY A 50 -7.81 -6.56 13.65
N SER A 51 -8.35 -5.38 13.34
CA SER A 51 -9.71 -4.94 13.68
C SER A 51 -10.79 -5.86 13.08
N VAL A 52 -10.63 -6.28 11.82
CA VAL A 52 -11.50 -7.29 11.17
C VAL A 52 -11.41 -8.64 11.89
N LYS A 53 -10.21 -9.07 12.27
CA LYS A 53 -10.02 -10.34 12.98
C LYS A 53 -10.67 -10.32 14.37
N GLU A 54 -10.56 -9.19 15.08
CA GLU A 54 -11.15 -9.03 16.41
C GLU A 54 -12.67 -9.17 16.36
N ARG A 55 -13.32 -8.57 15.36
CA ARG A 55 -14.77 -8.52 15.22
C ARG A 55 -15.39 -9.76 14.57
N TYR A 56 -14.78 -10.28 13.51
CA TYR A 56 -15.29 -11.46 12.80
C TYR A 56 -14.70 -12.79 13.32
N HIS A 57 -13.68 -12.74 14.19
CA HIS A 57 -12.90 -13.89 14.63
C HIS A 57 -12.27 -14.73 13.49
N THR A 58 -12.29 -14.22 12.26
CA THR A 58 -11.75 -14.87 11.08
C THR A 58 -11.15 -13.86 10.10
N LEU A 59 -10.21 -14.32 9.28
CA LEU A 59 -9.62 -13.57 8.17
C LEU A 59 -9.79 -14.31 6.84
N GLU A 60 -10.70 -15.27 6.81
CA GLU A 60 -11.05 -16.07 5.64
C GLU A 60 -11.96 -15.26 4.70
N ILE A 61 -11.46 -14.93 3.50
CA ILE A 61 -12.14 -13.99 2.58
C ILE A 61 -13.51 -14.53 2.12
N SER A 62 -13.67 -15.85 2.06
CA SER A 62 -14.94 -16.53 1.75
C SER A 62 -16.04 -16.20 2.76
N LYS A 63 -15.68 -16.03 4.05
CA LYS A 63 -16.60 -15.77 5.17
C LYS A 63 -16.84 -14.28 5.46
N LEU A 64 -16.04 -13.40 4.87
CA LEU A 64 -16.22 -11.95 4.99
C LEU A 64 -17.11 -11.41 3.86
N GLY A 65 -17.85 -10.33 4.14
CA GLY A 65 -18.68 -9.62 3.16
C GLY A 65 -19.58 -8.57 3.82
N GLY A 66 -19.97 -7.55 3.04
CA GLY A 66 -20.89 -6.50 3.48
C GLY A 66 -20.33 -5.60 4.60
N MET A 67 -19.02 -5.41 4.67
CA MET A 67 -18.40 -4.57 5.70
C MET A 67 -18.79 -3.09 5.58
N LEU A 68 -19.05 -2.56 4.37
CA LEU A 68 -19.55 -1.18 4.22
C LEU A 68 -20.96 -0.99 4.80
N THR A 69 -21.75 -2.05 4.91
CA THR A 69 -23.10 -2.00 5.49
C THR A 69 -23.07 -2.17 7.00
N GLN A 70 -22.20 -3.05 7.51
CA GLN A 70 -22.11 -3.35 8.96
C GLN A 70 -21.21 -2.38 9.71
N MET A 71 -20.10 -1.96 9.11
CA MET A 71 -19.06 -1.12 9.70
C MET A 71 -18.54 -0.13 8.64
N PRO A 72 -19.34 0.87 8.27
CA PRO A 72 -19.04 1.78 7.17
C PRO A 72 -17.69 2.49 7.33
N HIS A 73 -17.32 2.95 8.52
CA HIS A 73 -16.04 3.64 8.72
C HIS A 73 -14.86 2.70 8.48
N LEU A 74 -14.90 1.50 9.05
CA LEU A 74 -13.87 0.48 8.80
C LEU A 74 -13.79 0.11 7.31
N GLY A 75 -14.95 -0.02 6.66
CA GLY A 75 -15.08 -0.25 5.23
C GLY A 75 -14.38 0.82 4.38
N TRP A 76 -14.65 2.09 4.65
CA TRP A 76 -14.04 3.21 3.93
C TRP A 76 -12.55 3.37 4.22
N ILE A 77 -12.12 3.18 5.47
CA ILE A 77 -10.69 3.19 5.83
C ILE A 77 -9.95 2.08 5.09
N PHE A 78 -10.54 0.88 5.02
CA PHE A 78 -9.96 -0.22 4.25
C PHE A 78 -9.86 0.13 2.77
N GLY A 79 -10.91 0.73 2.20
CA GLY A 79 -10.92 1.21 0.82
C GLY A 79 -9.84 2.25 0.55
N PHE A 80 -9.70 3.25 1.42
CA PHE A 80 -8.65 4.27 1.34
C PHE A 80 -7.25 3.65 1.35
N CYS A 81 -6.99 2.71 2.27
CA CYS A 81 -5.69 2.04 2.35
C CYS A 81 -5.42 1.14 1.13
N ALA A 82 -6.45 0.45 0.62
CA ALA A 82 -6.35 -0.33 -0.60
C ALA A 82 -6.04 0.55 -1.82
N MET A 83 -6.69 1.72 -1.94
CA MET A 83 -6.39 2.70 -2.99
C MET A 83 -4.97 3.25 -2.88
N ALA A 84 -4.51 3.54 -1.65
CA ALA A 84 -3.14 3.99 -1.42
C ALA A 84 -2.13 2.92 -1.84
N SER A 85 -2.40 1.66 -1.50
CA SER A 85 -1.52 0.52 -1.80
C SER A 85 -1.46 0.20 -3.28
N LEU A 86 -2.54 0.38 -4.06
CA LEU A 86 -2.49 0.14 -5.51
C LEU A 86 -1.88 1.30 -6.32
N GLY A 87 -1.38 2.35 -5.65
CA GLY A 87 -0.70 3.47 -6.29
C GLY A 87 -1.64 4.52 -6.89
N LEU A 88 -2.80 4.81 -6.25
CA LEU A 88 -3.70 5.86 -6.74
C LEU A 88 -3.01 7.25 -6.69
N PRO A 89 -3.01 8.04 -7.78
CA PRO A 89 -2.49 9.40 -7.77
C PRO A 89 -3.15 10.26 -6.69
N GLY A 90 -2.34 11.04 -5.97
CA GLY A 90 -2.79 11.84 -4.84
C GLY A 90 -2.68 11.14 -3.47
N LEU A 91 -2.27 9.86 -3.44
CA LEU A 91 -1.92 9.13 -2.21
C LEU A 91 -0.43 8.78 -2.21
N ALA A 92 0.14 8.56 -1.02
CA ALA A 92 1.58 8.35 -0.85
C ALA A 92 2.17 7.23 -1.73
N GLY A 93 1.46 6.11 -1.92
CA GLY A 93 1.98 4.97 -2.69
C GLY A 93 2.41 5.32 -4.12
N PHE A 94 1.69 6.22 -4.79
CA PHE A 94 1.97 6.63 -6.17
C PHE A 94 3.38 7.20 -6.34
N TRP A 95 3.81 8.07 -5.42
CA TRP A 95 5.10 8.77 -5.51
C TRP A 95 6.31 7.89 -5.23
N GLY A 96 6.10 6.71 -4.63
CA GLY A 96 7.16 5.70 -4.48
C GLY A 96 7.31 4.81 -5.71
N GLU A 97 6.20 4.45 -6.36
CA GLU A 97 6.19 3.41 -7.40
C GLU A 97 6.32 3.99 -8.80
N PHE A 98 5.50 4.99 -9.14
CA PHE A 98 5.48 5.52 -10.50
C PHE A 98 6.82 6.16 -10.89
N PRO A 99 7.45 7.00 -10.04
CA PRO A 99 8.79 7.51 -10.32
C PRO A 99 9.87 6.41 -10.40
N ALA A 100 9.78 5.33 -9.62
CA ALA A 100 10.73 4.22 -9.67
C ALA A 100 10.62 3.41 -10.98
N ILE A 101 9.40 3.27 -11.52
CA ILE A 101 9.18 2.69 -12.86
C ILE A 101 9.76 3.63 -13.92
N LEU A 102 9.48 4.93 -13.81
CA LEU A 102 9.93 5.92 -14.79
C LEU A 102 11.45 6.07 -14.81
N SER A 103 12.14 5.95 -13.67
CA SER A 103 13.60 6.01 -13.60
C SER A 103 14.27 4.88 -14.40
N ALA A 104 13.59 3.75 -14.60
CA ALA A 104 14.12 2.66 -15.41
C ALA A 104 14.20 2.99 -16.92
N TYR A 105 13.64 4.13 -17.37
CA TYR A 105 13.78 4.57 -18.77
C TYR A 105 15.21 4.98 -19.10
N SER A 106 15.85 5.66 -18.15
CA SER A 106 17.18 6.25 -18.29
C SER A 106 18.00 5.92 -17.03
N PRO A 107 18.46 4.66 -16.89
CA PRO A 107 19.34 4.27 -15.80
C PRO A 107 20.71 4.96 -15.90
N ALA A 108 21.51 4.89 -14.83
CA ALA A 108 22.85 5.48 -14.78
C ALA A 108 23.80 4.95 -15.86
N ALA A 109 24.84 5.73 -16.16
CA ALA A 109 25.84 5.38 -17.16
C ALA A 109 26.54 4.05 -16.81
N GLY A 110 26.65 3.16 -17.80
CA GLY A 110 27.23 1.82 -17.63
C GLY A 110 26.20 0.70 -17.41
N LEU A 111 24.92 1.03 -17.23
CA LEU A 111 23.82 0.06 -17.18
C LEU A 111 23.21 -0.17 -18.55
N ASN A 112 22.68 -1.38 -18.79
CA ASN A 112 22.06 -1.73 -20.07
C ASN A 112 20.62 -1.18 -20.16
N GLU A 113 20.42 -0.13 -20.96
CA GLU A 113 19.12 0.52 -21.14
C GLU A 113 18.02 -0.44 -21.60
N THR A 114 18.32 -1.36 -22.52
CA THR A 114 17.34 -2.30 -23.06
C THR A 114 16.78 -3.19 -21.97
N VAL A 115 17.64 -3.67 -21.06
CA VAL A 115 17.22 -4.52 -19.93
C VAL A 115 16.34 -3.74 -18.95
N PHE A 116 16.72 -2.50 -18.60
CA PHE A 116 15.92 -1.67 -17.69
C PHE A 116 14.57 -1.27 -18.28
N ARG A 117 14.50 -1.01 -19.60
CA ARG A 117 13.22 -0.77 -20.29
C ARG A 117 12.32 -2.02 -20.30
N VAL A 118 12.90 -3.22 -20.39
CA VAL A 118 12.14 -4.46 -20.20
C VAL A 118 11.61 -4.56 -18.76
N PHE A 119 12.44 -4.25 -17.76
CA PHE A 119 12.01 -4.25 -16.36
C PHE A 119 10.92 -3.21 -16.09
N MET A 120 10.97 -2.04 -16.74
CA MET A 120 9.89 -1.05 -16.68
C MET A 120 8.55 -1.64 -17.13
N VAL A 121 8.54 -2.35 -18.27
CA VAL A 121 7.31 -3.00 -18.78
C VAL A 121 6.81 -4.06 -17.81
N ILE A 122 7.71 -4.88 -17.27
CA ILE A 122 7.35 -5.90 -16.26
C ILE A 122 6.79 -5.23 -14.99
N ALA A 123 7.39 -4.13 -14.54
CA ALA A 123 6.93 -3.39 -13.38
C ALA A 123 5.55 -2.77 -13.62
N ALA A 124 5.31 -2.19 -14.80
CA ALA A 124 4.00 -1.66 -15.18
C ALA A 124 2.91 -2.75 -15.18
N LEU A 125 3.22 -3.95 -15.68
CA LEU A 125 2.33 -5.11 -15.56
C LEU A 125 2.11 -5.50 -14.09
N GLY A 126 3.15 -5.42 -13.27
CA GLY A 126 3.08 -5.61 -11.81
C GLY A 126 2.10 -4.66 -11.14
N THR A 127 2.06 -3.39 -11.52
CA THR A 127 1.08 -2.40 -11.02
C THR A 127 -0.36 -2.80 -11.36
N VAL A 128 -0.60 -3.30 -12.58
CA VAL A 128 -1.93 -3.80 -12.98
C VAL A 128 -2.35 -5.00 -12.14
N LEU A 129 -1.44 -5.94 -11.89
CA LEU A 129 -1.69 -7.07 -11.01
C LEU A 129 -1.95 -6.62 -9.56
N ALA A 130 -1.21 -5.61 -9.09
CA ALA A 130 -1.41 -5.00 -7.77
C ALA A 130 -2.81 -4.45 -7.59
N ALA A 131 -3.28 -3.65 -8.55
CA ALA A 131 -4.64 -3.16 -8.57
C ALA A 131 -5.66 -4.31 -8.60
N ALA A 132 -5.45 -5.32 -9.44
CA ALA A 132 -6.38 -6.43 -9.59
C ALA A 132 -6.61 -7.20 -8.27
N TYR A 133 -5.55 -7.61 -7.56
CA TYR A 133 -5.73 -8.37 -6.33
C TYR A 133 -6.23 -7.52 -5.15
N LEU A 134 -5.87 -6.24 -5.06
CA LEU A 134 -6.35 -5.34 -4.01
C LEU A 134 -7.82 -4.97 -4.20
N LEU A 135 -8.22 -4.65 -5.43
CA LEU A 135 -9.62 -4.38 -5.75
C LEU A 135 -10.48 -5.62 -5.56
N TRP A 136 -9.98 -6.80 -5.95
CA TRP A 136 -10.68 -8.06 -5.69
C TRP A 136 -10.86 -8.32 -4.18
N LEU A 137 -9.82 -8.06 -3.38
CA LEU A 137 -9.90 -8.20 -1.92
C LEU A 137 -10.90 -7.20 -1.33
N TYR A 138 -10.82 -5.94 -1.73
CA TYR A 138 -11.72 -4.88 -1.28
C TYR A 138 -13.16 -5.21 -1.65
N GLN A 139 -13.42 -5.60 -2.90
CA GLN A 139 -14.74 -6.01 -3.37
C GLN A 139 -15.35 -7.10 -2.48
N ARG A 140 -14.61 -8.18 -2.20
CA ARG A 140 -15.14 -9.33 -1.46
C ARG A 140 -15.40 -9.09 0.00
N ILE A 141 -14.66 -8.18 0.63
CA ILE A 141 -14.80 -7.89 2.07
C ILE A 141 -15.76 -6.73 2.30
N ALA A 142 -15.63 -5.66 1.50
CA ALA A 142 -16.35 -4.40 1.71
C ALA A 142 -17.77 -4.42 1.15
N PHE A 143 -17.98 -5.00 -0.03
CA PHE A 143 -19.27 -4.98 -0.72
C PHE A 143 -20.07 -6.27 -0.52
N GLY A 144 -21.28 -6.27 -1.06
CA GLY A 144 -22.21 -7.40 -1.01
C GLY A 144 -23.05 -7.40 0.27
N THR A 145 -23.80 -8.48 0.47
CA THR A 145 -24.59 -8.68 1.68
C THR A 145 -23.72 -9.22 2.82
N PRO A 146 -23.99 -8.83 4.08
CA PRO A 146 -23.41 -9.47 5.25
C PRO A 146 -23.52 -10.98 5.14
N LYS A 147 -22.37 -11.66 5.16
CA LYS A 147 -22.35 -13.12 5.25
C LYS A 147 -22.52 -13.46 6.71
N ASN A 148 -23.78 -13.59 7.15
CA ASN A 148 -24.08 -14.03 8.49
C ASN A 148 -23.33 -15.34 8.76
N SER A 149 -22.54 -15.38 9.84
CA SER A 149 -22.08 -16.62 10.46
C SER A 149 -23.30 -17.32 11.06
N ALA A 150 -24.18 -17.87 10.22
CA ALA A 150 -25.36 -18.65 10.60
C ALA A 150 -25.00 -20.02 11.23
N HIS A 151 -23.75 -20.22 11.66
CA HIS A 151 -23.29 -21.47 12.25
C HIS A 151 -22.87 -21.37 13.72
N ASP A 152 -22.78 -20.18 14.30
CA ASP A 152 -22.51 -20.05 15.73
C ASP A 152 -23.72 -19.44 16.44
N ALA A 153 -24.72 -20.28 16.73
CA ALA A 153 -25.89 -19.97 17.55
C ALA A 153 -25.56 -19.60 19.02
N HIS A 154 -24.27 -19.34 19.32
CA HIS A 154 -23.73 -18.91 20.60
C HIS A 154 -22.94 -17.61 20.52
N ALA A 155 -22.70 -17.05 19.32
CA ALA A 155 -22.26 -15.67 19.20
C ALA A 155 -23.50 -14.81 19.46
N SER A 156 -23.62 -14.35 20.71
CA SER A 156 -24.57 -13.33 21.13
C SER A 156 -24.69 -12.23 20.08
N HIS A 157 -25.87 -11.65 20.01
CA HIS A 157 -26.20 -10.43 19.28
C HIS A 157 -25.37 -9.22 19.75
N ASP A 158 -24.03 -9.32 19.77
CA ASP A 158 -23.17 -8.15 19.79
C ASP A 158 -23.21 -7.60 18.37
N GLU A 159 -23.98 -6.53 18.19
CA GLU A 159 -23.87 -5.66 17.02
C GLU A 159 -22.38 -5.45 16.74
N LEU A 160 -21.93 -5.81 15.54
CA LEU A 160 -20.58 -5.51 15.10
C LEU A 160 -20.39 -3.99 15.22
N HIS A 161 -19.65 -3.58 16.25
CA HIS A 161 -19.38 -2.17 16.46
C HIS A 161 -18.41 -1.68 15.38
N ASP A 162 -18.60 -0.45 14.90
CA ASP A 162 -17.66 0.16 13.96
C ASP A 162 -16.37 0.61 14.68
N VAL A 163 -15.55 1.45 14.04
CA VAL A 163 -14.27 1.92 14.59
C VAL A 163 -14.43 2.60 15.96
N THR A 164 -13.66 2.13 16.94
CA THR A 164 -13.60 2.67 18.31
C THR A 164 -12.71 3.91 18.40
N ILE A 165 -12.80 4.63 19.51
CA ILE A 165 -12.00 5.84 19.73
C ILE A 165 -10.49 5.54 19.76
N TYR A 166 -10.08 4.40 20.31
CA TYR A 166 -8.67 4.01 20.39
C TYR A 166 -8.11 3.67 19.01
N GLU A 167 -8.90 3.00 18.17
CA GLU A 167 -8.55 2.75 16.77
C GLU A 167 -8.41 4.08 16.00
N TRP A 168 -9.36 5.02 16.17
CA TRP A 168 -9.26 6.34 15.55
C TRP A 168 -8.01 7.12 15.96
N VAL A 169 -7.68 7.14 17.25
CA VAL A 169 -6.49 7.85 17.75
C VAL A 169 -5.21 7.22 17.19
N ALA A 170 -5.14 5.90 17.09
CA ALA A 170 -3.98 5.21 16.55
C ALA A 170 -3.84 5.37 15.02
N TRP A 171 -4.94 5.41 14.29
CA TRP A 171 -4.95 5.34 12.83
C TRP A 171 -4.93 6.71 12.16
N THR A 172 -5.52 7.73 12.79
CA THR A 172 -5.59 9.09 12.24
C THR A 172 -4.23 9.64 11.82
N PRO A 173 -3.14 9.52 12.60
CA PRO A 173 -1.82 10.01 12.18
C PRO A 173 -1.31 9.35 10.90
N LEU A 174 -1.54 8.05 10.73
CA LEU A 174 -1.12 7.29 9.55
C LEU A 174 -1.97 7.67 8.33
N LEU A 175 -3.28 7.78 8.49
CA LEU A 175 -4.19 8.20 7.42
C LEU A 175 -3.87 9.62 6.91
N ILE A 176 -3.61 10.54 7.84
CA ILE A 176 -3.19 11.90 7.51
C ILE A 176 -1.83 11.87 6.79
N ALA A 177 -0.86 11.10 7.29
CA ALA A 177 0.45 11.00 6.64
C ALA A 177 0.36 10.46 5.21
N ILE A 178 -0.45 9.41 4.97
CA ILE A 178 -0.68 8.85 3.63
C ILE A 178 -1.27 9.90 2.67
N LEU A 179 -2.22 10.71 3.16
CA LEU A 179 -2.84 11.76 2.34
C LEU A 179 -1.90 12.95 2.10
N VAL A 180 -1.26 13.46 3.16
CA VAL A 180 -0.37 14.62 3.09
C VAL A 180 0.83 14.34 2.19
N LEU A 181 1.45 13.16 2.33
CA LEU A 181 2.56 12.76 1.45
C LEU A 181 2.09 12.49 0.01
N GLY A 182 0.82 12.13 -0.18
CA GLY A 182 0.22 11.99 -1.50
C GLY A 182 -0.03 13.31 -2.21
N ILE A 183 -0.48 14.35 -1.49
CA ILE A 183 -0.77 15.68 -2.05
C ILE A 183 0.50 16.53 -2.13
N VAL A 184 1.37 16.46 -1.12
CA VAL A 184 2.59 17.28 -1.00
C VAL A 184 3.82 16.38 -0.81
N PRO A 185 4.22 15.62 -1.84
CA PRO A 185 5.34 14.67 -1.74
C PRO A 185 6.69 15.37 -1.48
N ASN A 186 6.81 16.65 -1.87
CA ASN A 186 8.01 17.46 -1.68
C ASN A 186 8.43 17.60 -0.21
N LEU A 187 7.52 17.41 0.74
CA LEU A 187 7.86 17.42 2.16
C LEU A 187 8.87 16.33 2.50
N LEU A 188 8.69 15.13 1.94
CA LEU A 188 9.59 14.01 2.19
C LEU A 188 10.80 14.08 1.25
N PHE A 189 10.63 14.41 -0.03
CA PHE A 189 11.77 14.51 -0.96
C PHE A 189 12.85 15.49 -0.47
N LYS A 190 12.47 16.67 0.06
CA LYS A 190 13.44 17.63 0.61
C LYS A 190 14.31 17.08 1.75
N VAL A 191 13.78 16.12 2.52
CA VAL A 191 14.52 15.47 3.61
C VAL A 191 15.43 14.36 3.07
N LEU A 192 14.97 13.66 2.02
CA LEU A 192 15.68 12.52 1.42
C LEU A 192 16.80 12.96 0.47
N ASP A 193 16.59 14.02 -0.31
CA ASP A 193 17.48 14.45 -1.40
C ASP A 193 18.95 14.58 -0.97
N PRO A 194 19.30 15.26 0.15
CA PRO A 194 20.70 15.41 0.54
C PRO A 194 21.38 14.07 0.85
N ALA A 195 20.67 13.15 1.50
CA ALA A 195 21.20 11.84 1.85
C ALA A 195 21.40 10.95 0.61
N VAL A 196 20.47 11.04 -0.35
CA VAL A 196 20.57 10.31 -1.62
C VAL A 196 21.77 10.79 -2.44
N GLN A 197 21.99 12.10 -2.52
CA GLN A 197 23.14 12.66 -3.24
C GLN A 197 24.48 12.21 -2.66
N VAL A 198 24.61 12.23 -1.32
CA VAL A 198 25.81 11.71 -0.65
C VAL A 198 26.01 10.23 -0.97
N THR A 199 24.95 9.43 -0.92
CA THR A 199 25.02 7.99 -1.21
C THR A 199 25.48 7.74 -2.64
N LEU A 200 24.92 8.42 -3.63
CA LEU A 200 25.28 8.23 -5.04
C LEU A 200 26.72 8.65 -5.35
N SER A 201 27.17 9.75 -4.74
CA SER A 201 28.56 10.20 -4.90
C SER A 201 29.59 9.18 -4.42
N ALA A 202 29.24 8.36 -3.42
CA ALA A 202 30.09 7.27 -2.93
C ALA A 202 30.13 6.05 -3.87
N PHE A 203 29.10 5.87 -4.70
CA PHE A 203 29.01 4.77 -5.68
C PHE A 203 29.34 5.20 -7.12
N GLY A 204 29.84 6.43 -7.31
CA GLY A 204 30.29 6.94 -8.61
C GLY A 204 29.16 7.34 -9.56
N GLY A 205 27.95 7.60 -9.03
CA GLY A 205 26.79 8.14 -9.75
C GLY A 205 26.56 9.62 -9.49
#